data_AF-A0A954E9J4-F1
#
_entry.id   AF-A0A954E9J4-F1
#
_cell.length_a   1.000
_cell.length_b   1.000
_cell.length_c   1.000
_cell.angle_alpha   90.00
_cell.angle_beta   90.00
_cell.angle_gamma   90.00
#
_symmetry.space_group_name_H-M   'P 1'
#
loop_
_entity.id
_entity.type
_entity.pdbx_description
1 polymer ?
#
loop_
_entity_poly.entity_id
_entity_poly.type
_entity_poly.pdbx_seq_one_letter_code
_entity_poly.pdbx_strand_id
1 'polypeptide(L)'
;MNAATNETVYGGYVYASYFLTGENRIYQRFGQHGAQFGRNVPFTNVFATPAGCGWGAWELKTRYSHLNLNNVNAGEYNDLTAGFNWYWTDRVRMMFDWIHPLTTSGTTYGSTKSDILAMRFDFNW
;
A
#
# COMPACT_ATOMS: atom_id res chain seq x y z
N MET A 1 -28.16 -0.57 35.70
CA MET A 1 -27.55 -1.60 34.84
C MET A 1 -27.43 -0.99 33.46
N ASN A 2 -26.25 -0.49 33.07
CA ASN A 2 -26.05 0.06 31.72
C ASN A 2 -25.88 -1.10 30.75
N ALA A 3 -26.76 -1.20 29.76
CA ALA A 3 -26.61 -2.13 28.66
C ALA A 3 -25.25 -1.83 27.99
N ALA A 4 -24.41 -2.85 27.84
CA ALA A 4 -23.23 -2.74 26.98
C ALA A 4 -23.73 -2.36 25.59
N THR A 5 -23.48 -1.12 25.17
CA THR A 5 -23.68 -0.72 23.78
C THR A 5 -22.81 -1.64 22.94
N ASN A 6 -23.42 -2.40 22.03
CA ASN A 6 -22.67 -3.20 21.06
C ASN A 6 -21.96 -2.23 20.11
N GLU A 7 -20.73 -1.88 20.46
CA GLU A 7 -19.87 -1.01 19.66
C GLU A 7 -19.39 -1.81 18.45
N THR A 8 -20.10 -1.71 17.33
CA THR A 8 -19.70 -2.38 16.09
C THR A 8 -18.79 -1.45 15.28
N VAL A 9 -17.61 -1.96 14.97
CA VAL A 9 -16.60 -1.32 14.11
C VAL A 9 -16.45 -2.19 12.86
N TYR A 10 -16.42 -1.57 11.69
CA TYR A 10 -16.19 -2.28 10.44
C TYR A 10 -15.34 -1.43 9.51
N GLY A 11 -14.55 -2.09 8.69
CA GLY A 11 -13.67 -1.45 7.73
C GLY A 11 -13.27 -2.41 6.64
N GLY A 12 -12.77 -1.84 5.55
CA GLY A 12 -12.31 -2.59 4.39
C GLY A 12 -11.35 -1.74 3.58
N TYR A 13 -10.58 -2.40 2.73
CA TYR A 13 -9.73 -1.72 1.78
C TYR A 13 -9.78 -2.41 0.43
N VAL A 14 -9.58 -1.63 -0.63
CA VAL A 14 -9.35 -2.12 -1.98
C VAL A 14 -7.92 -1.72 -2.35
N TYR A 15 -7.16 -2.70 -2.83
CA TYR A 15 -5.79 -2.50 -3.28
C TYR A 15 -5.67 -2.93 -4.73
N ALA A 16 -5.08 -2.07 -5.54
CA ALA A 16 -4.74 -2.37 -6.92
C ALA A 16 -3.26 -2.07 -7.15
N SER A 17 -2.59 -2.94 -7.90
CA SER A 17 -1.24 -2.68 -8.37
C SER A 17 -1.03 -3.18 -9.80
N TYR A 18 -0.09 -2.56 -10.49
CA TYR A 18 0.22 -2.85 -11.88
C TYR A 18 1.71 -2.67 -12.15
N PHE A 19 2.34 -3.68 -12.74
CA PHE A 19 3.74 -3.62 -13.17
C PHE A 19 3.84 -2.99 -14.56
N LEU A 20 4.41 -1.80 -14.63
CA LEU A 20 4.63 -1.07 -15.88
C LEU A 20 5.62 -1.79 -16.80
N THR A 21 6.56 -2.52 -16.21
CA THR A 21 7.62 -3.28 -16.88
C THR A 21 7.21 -4.70 -17.27
N GLY A 22 5.95 -5.09 -16.98
CA GLY A 22 5.34 -6.35 -17.44
C GLY A 22 5.56 -7.56 -16.53
N GLU A 23 6.24 -7.39 -15.39
CA GLU A 23 6.38 -8.44 -14.39
C GLU A 23 5.04 -8.83 -13.76
N ASN A 24 5.01 -10.01 -13.17
CA ASN A 24 3.84 -10.50 -12.47
C ASN A 24 4.17 -10.71 -10.99
N ARG A 25 3.21 -10.41 -10.12
CA ARG A 25 3.32 -10.72 -8.70
C ARG A 25 3.20 -12.24 -8.52
N ILE A 26 4.22 -12.84 -7.93
CA ILE A 26 4.26 -14.29 -7.70
C ILE A 26 3.22 -14.63 -6.62
N TYR A 27 2.31 -15.56 -6.91
CA TYR A 27 1.35 -16.08 -5.94
C TYR A 27 1.73 -17.50 -5.54
N GLN A 28 1.98 -17.71 -4.26
CA GLN A 28 2.35 -19.00 -3.68
C GLN A 28 1.14 -19.57 -2.96
N ARG A 29 0.46 -20.55 -3.59
CA ARG A 29 -0.73 -21.19 -3.02
C ARG A 29 -0.41 -22.07 -1.80
N PHE A 30 0.75 -22.72 -1.80
CA PHE A 30 1.21 -23.66 -0.77
C PHE A 30 2.49 -23.16 -0.10
N GLY A 31 2.44 -21.95 0.48
CA GLY A 31 3.55 -21.40 1.26
C GLY A 31 3.59 -21.95 2.68
N GLN A 32 4.70 -21.69 3.39
CA GLN A 32 4.89 -22.06 4.80
C GLN A 32 3.78 -21.52 5.72
N HIS A 33 3.17 -20.38 5.36
CA HIS A 33 2.09 -19.74 6.11
C HIS A 33 0.76 -19.75 5.35
N GLY A 34 0.60 -20.65 4.38
CA GLY A 34 -0.58 -20.74 3.51
C GLY A 34 -0.46 -19.93 2.23
N ALA A 35 -1.60 -19.51 1.67
CA ALA A 35 -1.66 -18.80 0.41
C ALA A 35 -1.20 -17.35 0.56
N GLN A 36 -0.08 -16.99 -0.07
CA GLN A 36 0.54 -15.67 0.07
C GLN A 36 1.16 -15.17 -1.23
N PHE A 37 1.37 -13.86 -1.33
CA PHE A 37 2.20 -13.29 -2.38
C PHE A 37 3.67 -13.50 -2.05
N GLY A 38 4.41 -14.06 -3.00
CA GLY A 38 5.85 -14.27 -2.91
C GLY A 38 6.64 -13.00 -3.20
N ARG A 39 7.96 -13.14 -3.15
CA ARG A 39 8.91 -12.08 -3.50
C ARG A 39 8.81 -11.76 -5.00
N ASN A 40 8.75 -10.47 -5.34
CA ASN A 40 8.82 -10.01 -6.72
C ASN A 40 10.25 -10.13 -7.25
N VAL A 41 10.39 -10.65 -8.46
CA VAL A 41 11.68 -10.78 -9.15
C VAL A 41 11.62 -9.95 -10.44
N PRO A 42 12.41 -8.87 -10.58
CA PRO A 42 12.43 -8.08 -11.80
C PRO A 42 13.02 -8.89 -12.97
N PHE A 43 12.54 -8.69 -14.20
CA PHE A 43 13.10 -9.39 -15.36
C PHE A 43 14.55 -8.96 -15.66
N THR A 44 14.85 -7.69 -15.40
CA THR A 44 16.19 -7.13 -15.49
C THR A 44 16.50 -6.33 -14.24
N ASN A 45 17.67 -6.54 -13.65
CA ASN A 45 18.13 -5.71 -12.54
C ASN A 45 18.45 -4.28 -13.01
N VAL A 46 18.55 -3.35 -12.07
CA VAL A 46 19.09 -2.02 -12.35
C VAL A 46 20.59 -2.12 -12.60
N PHE A 47 21.02 -1.80 -13.81
CA PHE A 47 22.44 -1.68 -14.15
C PHE A 47 22.61 -0.64 -15.27
N ALA A 48 23.75 0.03 -15.29
CA ALA A 48 24.15 0.90 -16.38
C ALA A 48 25.62 0.60 -16.70
N THR A 49 25.86 -0.01 -17.85
CA THR A 49 27.20 -0.35 -18.34
C THR A 49 27.35 0.11 -19.79
N PRO A 50 28.57 0.28 -20.32
CA PRO A 50 28.76 0.59 -21.74
C PRO A 50 28.14 -0.45 -22.68
N ALA A 51 27.91 -1.68 -22.22
CA ALA A 51 27.31 -2.76 -22.98
C ALA A 51 25.77 -2.81 -22.91
N GLY A 52 25.12 -1.99 -22.07
CA GLY A 52 23.67 -1.96 -21.93
C GLY A 52 23.18 -1.40 -20.59
N CYS A 53 21.86 -1.22 -20.48
CA CYS A 53 21.20 -0.77 -19.27
C CYS A 53 19.95 -1.60 -18.94
N GLY A 54 19.65 -1.70 -17.64
CA GLY A 54 18.43 -2.27 -17.09
C GLY A 54 17.83 -1.29 -16.08
N TRP A 55 16.51 -1.13 -16.10
CA TRP A 55 15.79 -0.14 -15.28
C TRP A 55 15.13 -0.75 -14.04
N GLY A 56 15.32 -2.04 -13.79
CA GLY A 56 14.57 -2.74 -12.73
C GLY A 56 13.11 -2.98 -13.13
N ALA A 57 12.28 -3.31 -12.13
CA ALA A 57 10.83 -3.37 -12.30
C ALA A 57 10.14 -2.17 -11.64
N TRP A 58 9.10 -1.66 -12.29
CA TRP A 58 8.28 -0.57 -11.78
C TRP A 58 6.86 -1.04 -11.55
N GLU A 59 6.38 -0.90 -10.32
CA GLU A 59 5.01 -1.21 -9.93
C GLU A 59 4.31 0.05 -9.47
N LEU A 60 3.19 0.40 -10.09
CA LEU A 60 2.27 1.40 -9.55
C LEU A 60 1.31 0.72 -8.57
N LYS A 61 0.98 1.41 -7.49
CA LYS A 61 0.03 0.93 -6.49
C LYS A 61 -0.92 2.03 -6.06
N THR A 62 -2.16 1.63 -5.82
CA THR A 62 -3.17 2.46 -5.20
C THR A 62 -3.95 1.66 -4.18
N ARG A 63 -4.34 2.30 -3.09
CA ARG A 63 -5.16 1.73 -2.05
C ARG A 63 -6.20 2.75 -1.62
N TYR A 64 -7.45 2.33 -1.57
CA TYR A 64 -8.50 3.06 -0.88
C TYR A 64 -8.91 2.25 0.34
N SER A 65 -8.86 2.84 1.53
CA SER A 65 -9.35 2.21 2.75
C SER A 65 -10.47 3.04 3.35
N HIS A 66 -11.45 2.34 3.92
CA HIS A 66 -12.60 2.89 4.60
C HIS A 66 -12.75 2.21 5.96
N LEU A 67 -12.86 3.01 7.00
CA LEU A 67 -13.01 2.56 8.38
C LEU A 67 -14.14 3.32 9.06
N ASN A 68 -15.14 2.60 9.57
CA ASN A 68 -16.27 3.16 10.31
C ASN A 68 -16.11 2.89 11.81
N LEU A 69 -16.02 3.97 12.58
CA LEU A 69 -15.88 3.97 14.04
C LEU A 69 -17.02 4.77 14.71
N ASN A 70 -18.18 4.90 14.06
CA ASN A 70 -19.28 5.73 14.55
C ASN A 70 -19.81 5.25 15.92
N ASN A 71 -19.86 3.94 16.16
CA ASN A 71 -20.36 3.39 17.42
C ASN A 71 -19.41 3.60 18.62
N VAL A 72 -18.16 3.99 18.38
CA VAL A 72 -17.18 4.32 19.44
C VAL A 72 -16.90 5.83 19.53
N ASN A 73 -17.79 6.66 18.95
CA ASN A 73 -17.65 8.12 18.90
C ASN A 73 -16.35 8.62 18.24
N ALA A 74 -15.73 7.82 17.35
CA ALA A 74 -14.49 8.20 16.66
C ALA A 74 -14.68 8.48 15.15
N GLY A 75 -15.92 8.45 14.66
CA GLY A 75 -16.29 8.90 13.31
C GLY A 75 -15.90 7.92 12.19
N GLU A 76 -15.81 8.44 10.97
CA GLU A 76 -15.39 7.68 9.79
C GLU A 76 -14.03 8.17 9.31
N TYR A 77 -13.17 7.23 8.91
CA TYR A 77 -11.85 7.52 8.37
C TYR A 77 -11.69 6.83 7.01
N ASN A 78 -11.41 7.65 6.00
CA ASN A 78 -11.12 7.20 4.65
C ASN A 78 -9.74 7.69 4.25
N ASP A 79 -8.94 6.84 3.60
CA ASP A 79 -7.64 7.22 3.06
C ASP A 79 -7.48 6.72 1.63
N LEU A 80 -6.94 7.60 0.79
CA LEU A 80 -6.43 7.23 -0.52
C LEU A 80 -4.90 7.25 -0.46
N THR A 81 -4.29 6.10 -0.74
CA THR A 81 -2.85 5.97 -0.92
C THR A 81 -2.56 5.74 -2.38
N ALA A 82 -1.71 6.55 -2.99
CA ALA A 82 -1.18 6.32 -4.33
C ALA A 82 0.34 6.35 -4.27
N GLY A 83 0.99 5.44 -4.98
CA GLY A 83 2.43 5.29 -4.88
C GLY A 83 3.00 4.40 -5.95
N PHE A 84 4.32 4.21 -5.88
CA PHE A 84 5.02 3.28 -6.74
C PHE A 84 6.11 2.56 -5.97
N ASN A 85 6.44 1.36 -6.45
CA ASN A 85 7.58 0.58 -6.00
C ASN A 85 8.55 0.44 -7.18
N TRP A 86 9.82 0.72 -6.92
CA TRP A 86 10.90 0.52 -7.87
C TRP A 86 11.84 -0.58 -7.35
N TYR A 87 11.84 -1.70 -8.07
CA TYR A 87 12.61 -2.89 -7.73
C TYR A 87 13.94 -2.87 -8.48
N TRP A 88 15.03 -2.74 -7.75
CA TRP A 88 16.37 -2.70 -8.34
C TRP A 88 16.91 -4.11 -8.57
N THR A 89 16.63 -5.00 -7.63
CA THR A 89 16.95 -6.43 -7.69
C THR A 89 15.84 -7.22 -6.97
N ASP A 90 16.01 -8.53 -6.83
CA ASP A 90 15.16 -9.38 -5.97
C ASP A 90 15.30 -9.05 -4.47
N ARG A 91 16.29 -8.26 -4.06
CA ARG A 91 16.62 -7.94 -2.66
C ARG A 91 16.50 -6.47 -2.32
N VAL A 92 16.57 -5.59 -3.31
CA VAL A 92 16.59 -4.14 -3.13
C VAL A 92 15.39 -3.51 -3.79
N ARG A 93 14.59 -2.76 -3.03
CA ARG A 93 13.47 -1.98 -3.56
C ARG A 93 13.33 -0.63 -2.86
N MET A 94 12.90 0.36 -3.63
CA MET A 94 12.46 1.66 -3.14
C MET A 94 10.94 1.75 -3.26
N MET A 95 10.29 2.34 -2.26
CA MET A 95 8.84 2.55 -2.25
C MET A 95 8.56 4.02 -1.97
N PHE A 96 7.63 4.58 -2.73
CA PHE A 96 7.11 5.91 -2.52
C PHE A 96 5.60 5.81 -2.38
N ASP A 97 5.07 6.44 -1.32
CA ASP A 97 3.64 6.48 -1.01
C ASP A 97 3.23 7.92 -0.72
N TRP A 98 2.23 8.41 -1.44
CA TRP A 98 1.47 9.59 -1.09
C TRP A 98 0.13 9.16 -0.52
N ILE A 99 -0.14 9.56 0.72
CA ILE A 99 -1.35 9.21 1.46
C ILE A 99 -2.14 10.49 1.71
N HIS A 100 -3.38 10.50 1.25
CA HIS A 100 -4.32 11.59 1.42
C HIS A 100 -5.53 11.10 2.23
N PRO A 101 -5.64 11.50 3.51
CA PRO A 101 -6.83 11.27 4.31
C PRO A 101 -8.02 12.06 3.76
N LEU A 102 -9.08 11.36 3.43
CA LEU A 102 -10.36 11.93 2.99
C LEU A 102 -11.24 12.13 4.22
N THR A 103 -11.22 13.35 4.75
CA THR A 103 -12.05 13.75 5.89
C THR A 103 -13.42 14.21 5.40
N THR A 104 -14.51 13.57 5.84
CA THR A 104 -15.88 14.05 5.58
C THR A 104 -16.20 15.24 6.48
N SER A 105 -17.03 16.19 6.03
CA SER A 105 -17.38 17.45 6.72
C SER A 105 -18.07 17.32 8.10
N GLY A 106 -18.29 16.10 8.60
CA GLY A 106 -18.90 15.80 9.90
C GLY A 106 -17.91 15.63 11.06
N THR A 107 -16.65 16.05 10.91
CA THR A 107 -15.62 15.91 11.95
C THR A 107 -15.66 17.02 13.00
N THR A 108 -15.34 16.65 14.24
CA THR A 108 -15.33 17.52 15.45
C THR A 108 -14.49 18.80 15.31
N TYR A 109 -13.53 18.82 14.38
CA TYR A 109 -12.60 19.93 14.14
C TYR A 109 -12.73 20.58 12.75
N GLY A 110 -13.77 20.22 11.97
CA GLY A 110 -13.99 20.74 10.61
C GLY A 110 -13.13 20.08 9.51
N SER A 111 -13.28 20.56 8.28
CA SER A 111 -12.60 20.03 7.08
C SER A 111 -11.09 20.22 7.17
N THR A 112 -10.37 19.17 7.58
CA THR A 112 -8.91 19.14 7.60
C THR A 112 -8.38 18.43 6.35
N LYS A 113 -7.49 19.11 5.62
CA LYS A 113 -6.71 18.52 4.53
C LYS A 113 -5.32 18.17 5.06
N SER A 114 -4.88 16.96 4.82
CA SER A 114 -3.55 16.49 5.19
C SER A 114 -2.98 15.68 4.04
N ASP A 115 -1.67 15.77 3.85
CA ASP A 115 -0.95 15.00 2.85
C ASP A 115 0.28 14.42 3.53
N ILE A 116 0.47 13.11 3.40
CA ILE A 116 1.61 12.40 3.96
C ILE A 116 2.41 11.84 2.79
N LEU A 117 3.70 12.19 2.74
CA LEU A 117 4.65 11.59 1.80
C LEU A 117 5.56 10.66 2.58
N ALA A 118 5.59 9.39 2.18
CA ALA A 118 6.41 8.37 2.79
C ALA A 118 7.34 7.74 1.75
N MET A 119 8.62 7.64 2.11
CA MET A 119 9.63 6.95 1.34
C MET A 119 10.21 5.81 2.17
N ARG A 120 10.38 4.65 1.54
CA ARG A 120 11.00 3.49 2.18
C ARG A 120 12.05 2.88 1.27
N PHE A 121 13.23 2.66 1.83
CA PHE A 121 14.27 1.82 1.24
C PHE A 121 14.26 0.47 1.95
N ASP A 122 14.20 -0.62 1.19
CA ASP A 122 14.15 -1.98 1.72
C ASP A 122 15.26 -2.82 1.10
N PHE A 123 16.06 -3.44 1.98
CA PHE A 123 17.22 -4.25 1.65
C PHE A 123 17.12 -5.58 2.41
N ASN A 124 17.03 -6.68 1.67
CA ASN A 124 16.93 -8.02 2.21
C ASN A 124 18.21 -8.80 1.92
N TRP A 125 18.99 -9.11 2.97
CA TRP A 125 20.19 -9.96 2.89
C TRP A 125 19.87 -11.45 2.80
#